data_AF-A0A1Y2BBU0-F1
#
_entry.id   AF-A0A1Y2BBU0-F1
#
_cell.length_a   1.000
_cell.length_b   1.000
_cell.length_c   1.000
_cell.angle_alpha   90.00
_cell.angle_beta   90.00
_cell.angle_gamma   90.00
#
_symmetry.space_group_name_H-M   'P 1'
#
loop_
_entity.id
_entity.type
_entity.pdbx_description
1 polymer ?
#
loop_
_entity_poly.entity_id
_entity_poly.type
_entity_poly.pdbx_seq_one_letter_code
_entity_poly.pdbx_strand_id
1 'polypeptide(L)'
;MDSRASLPLVPLHLTSLAILSPSNSPLYVHSFTSPQDSLRHYHLSHAAIDVIEERIIMTSTPNKPADSYLGLLFCMEDMAFYGFQTTTKLRMVLSVALVDALIKDADIVAIFRAIHHLLLQTTSNPFLSLPSSFRSHPALSLPSTESTPTPTQTQTQTQTQTQTQTQTQTQTAIHNPPIPINKMFATGPEEIQSDWLRDSERFQRGIEGIGSLLNGIRA
;
A
#
# COMPACT_ATOMS: atom_id res chain seq x y z
N MET A 1 -11.91 45.35 -11.10
CA MET A 1 -10.59 45.31 -10.42
C MET A 1 -10.74 44.41 -9.21
N ASP A 2 -10.75 43.10 -9.41
CA ASP A 2 -10.68 42.14 -8.32
C ASP A 2 -9.25 41.64 -8.21
N SER A 3 -8.47 42.37 -7.42
CA SER A 3 -7.07 42.12 -7.11
C SER A 3 -6.94 41.10 -5.99
N ARG A 4 -7.49 39.89 -6.15
CA ARG A 4 -7.17 38.77 -5.24
C ARG A 4 -5.87 38.12 -5.69
N ALA A 5 -4.77 38.78 -5.36
CA ALA A 5 -3.43 38.25 -5.17
C ALA A 5 -3.15 36.88 -5.84
N SER A 6 -2.80 36.91 -7.12
CA SER A 6 -1.97 35.86 -7.72
C SER A 6 -0.57 35.99 -7.14
N LEU A 7 -0.37 35.55 -5.90
CA LEU A 7 0.97 35.25 -5.41
C LEU A 7 1.58 34.23 -6.39
N PRO A 8 2.83 34.40 -6.82
CA PRO A 8 3.51 33.35 -7.56
C PRO A 8 3.50 32.12 -6.64
N LEU A 9 2.70 31.11 -6.98
CA LEU A 9 2.69 29.84 -6.29
C LEU A 9 4.04 29.21 -6.63
N VAL A 10 5.04 29.43 -5.78
CA VAL A 10 6.36 28.79 -5.98
C VAL A 10 6.09 27.28 -5.97
N PRO A 11 6.48 26.56 -7.03
CA PRO A 11 6.18 25.14 -7.15
C PRO A 11 6.83 24.40 -5.98
N LEU A 12 6.04 23.54 -5.34
CA LEU A 12 6.49 22.75 -4.22
C LEU A 12 7.22 21.53 -4.79
N HIS A 13 8.54 21.51 -4.64
CA HIS A 13 9.35 20.51 -5.32
C HIS A 13 9.48 19.24 -4.47
N LEU A 14 8.75 18.19 -4.85
CA LEU A 14 8.81 16.90 -4.18
C LEU A 14 10.09 16.17 -4.59
N THR A 15 10.82 15.61 -3.62
CA THR A 15 12.05 14.86 -3.87
C THR A 15 11.82 13.36 -3.72
N SER A 16 11.10 12.93 -2.68
CA SER A 16 10.75 11.52 -2.49
C SER A 16 9.52 11.28 -1.63
N LEU A 17 8.93 10.10 -1.81
CA LEU A 17 7.87 9.53 -0.97
C LEU A 17 8.28 8.14 -0.50
N ALA A 18 8.13 7.87 0.79
CA ALA A 18 8.24 6.53 1.35
C ALA A 18 6.98 6.16 2.12
N ILE A 19 6.49 4.93 1.91
CA ILE A 19 5.37 4.33 2.63
C ILE A 19 5.90 3.08 3.32
N LEU A 20 5.65 3.00 4.63
CA LEU A 20 6.11 1.90 5.46
C LEU A 20 4.91 1.21 6.12
N SER A 21 5.05 -0.11 6.27
CA SER A 21 4.12 -0.95 7.01
C SER A 21 4.14 -0.58 8.50
N PRO A 22 3.15 -1.02 9.28
CA PRO A 22 3.19 -0.80 10.72
C PRO A 22 4.33 -1.56 11.41
N SER A 23 4.83 -2.63 10.78
CA SER A 23 6.05 -3.37 11.13
C SER A 23 7.36 -2.70 10.69
N ASN A 24 7.33 -1.43 10.27
CA ASN A 24 8.49 -0.64 9.83
C ASN A 24 9.19 -1.16 8.56
N SER A 25 8.55 -2.07 7.83
CA SER A 25 9.07 -2.57 6.56
C SER A 25 8.69 -1.61 5.43
N PRO A 26 9.61 -1.29 4.49
CA PRO A 26 9.32 -0.40 3.38
C PRO A 26 8.35 -1.08 2.40
N LEU A 27 7.14 -0.53 2.26
CA LEU A 27 6.17 -0.99 1.26
C LEU A 27 6.46 -0.36 -0.10
N TYR A 28 6.78 0.93 -0.11
CA TYR A 28 6.99 1.70 -1.33
C TYR A 28 7.99 2.83 -1.07
N VAL A 29 8.93 3.02 -2.00
CA VAL A 29 9.86 4.14 -2.02
C VAL A 29 9.93 4.65 -3.43
N HIS A 30 9.71 5.94 -3.61
CA HIS A 30 9.72 6.61 -4.89
C HIS A 30 10.52 7.91 -4.80
N SER A 31 11.42 8.12 -5.77
CA SER A 31 12.11 9.39 -5.94
C SER A 31 11.56 10.10 -7.16
N PHE A 32 11.18 11.36 -6.98
CA PHE A 32 10.67 12.22 -8.04
C PHE A 32 11.80 12.92 -8.83
N THR A 33 12.99 13.07 -8.22
CA THR A 33 14.12 13.76 -8.84
C THR A 33 14.96 12.84 -9.71
N SER A 34 15.43 11.72 -9.15
CA SER A 34 16.29 10.77 -9.84
C SER A 34 16.10 9.36 -9.28
N PRO A 35 15.87 8.36 -10.12
CA PRO A 35 15.73 6.98 -9.66
C PRO A 35 16.99 6.45 -8.99
N GLN A 36 18.17 7.01 -9.28
CA GLN A 36 19.44 6.59 -8.65
C GLN A 36 19.52 6.97 -7.17
N ASP A 37 18.75 7.97 -6.74
CA ASP A 37 18.72 8.41 -5.35
C ASP A 37 17.72 7.61 -4.50
N SER A 38 17.06 6.58 -5.05
CA SER A 38 16.04 5.81 -4.32
C SER A 38 16.60 5.16 -3.05
N LEU A 39 17.84 4.67 -3.10
CA LEU A 39 18.50 4.05 -1.94
C LEU A 39 18.82 5.08 -0.84
N ARG A 40 19.26 6.27 -1.24
CA ARG A 40 19.50 7.39 -0.33
C ARG A 40 18.19 7.79 0.38
N HIS A 41 17.13 8.02 -0.39
CA HIS A 41 15.82 8.37 0.16
C HIS A 41 15.24 7.28 1.05
N TYR A 42 15.51 6.00 0.75
CA TYR A 42 15.16 4.88 1.62
C TYR A 42 15.82 5.01 3.00
N HIS A 43 17.14 5.20 3.07
CA HIS A 43 17.85 5.31 4.35
C HIS A 43 17.39 6.52 5.16
N LEU A 44 17.19 7.67 4.52
CA LEU A 44 16.71 8.88 5.19
C LEU A 44 15.29 8.73 5.72
N SER A 45 14.40 8.14 4.91
CA SER A 45 13.02 7.88 5.34
C SER A 45 12.96 6.86 6.47
N HIS A 46 13.87 5.88 6.48
CA HIS A 46 13.95 4.91 7.57
C HIS A 46 14.51 5.53 8.86
N ALA A 47 15.44 6.49 8.78
CA ALA A 47 15.88 7.27 9.94
C ALA A 47 14.75 8.14 10.53
N ALA A 48 13.80 8.58 9.69
CA ALA A 48 12.62 9.32 10.13
C ALA A 48 11.69 8.54 11.05
N ILE A 49 11.76 7.20 11.03
CA ILE A 49 10.89 6.32 11.81
C ILE A 49 11.08 6.57 13.31
N ASP A 50 12.32 6.74 13.76
CA ASP A 50 12.61 6.94 15.19
C ASP A 50 11.93 8.20 15.71
N VAL A 51 11.97 9.28 14.92
CA VAL A 51 11.30 10.56 15.23
C VAL A 51 9.77 10.40 15.20
N ILE A 52 9.24 9.63 14.25
CA ILE A 52 7.81 9.32 14.20
C ILE A 52 7.36 8.56 15.46
N GLU A 53 8.12 7.56 15.90
CA GLU A 53 7.80 6.77 17.09
C GLU A 53 7.81 7.61 18.36
N GLU A 54 8.85 8.43 18.55
CA GLU A 54 8.91 9.37 19.67
C GLU A 54 7.71 10.32 19.66
N ARG A 55 7.36 10.88 18.50
CA ARG A 55 6.28 11.85 18.39
C ARG A 55 4.90 11.23 18.61
N ILE A 56 4.68 10.00 18.16
CA ILE A 56 3.45 9.25 18.46
C ILE A 56 3.32 9.03 19.97
N ILE A 57 4.41 8.62 20.64
CA ILE A 57 4.41 8.43 22.10
C ILE A 57 4.10 9.73 22.83
N MET A 58 4.72 10.85 22.43
CA MET A 58 4.52 12.16 23.07
C MET A 58 3.12 12.75 22.85
N THR A 59 2.51 12.51 21.70
CA THR A 59 1.22 13.11 21.32
C THR A 59 0.02 12.22 21.61
N SER A 60 0.24 10.91 21.76
CA SER A 60 -0.81 9.98 22.18
C SER A 60 -1.04 10.07 23.68
N THR A 61 -2.30 10.21 24.06
CA THR A 61 -2.73 10.10 25.46
C THR A 61 -3.89 9.11 25.53
N PRO A 62 -4.17 8.48 26.69
CA PRO A 62 -5.28 7.53 26.80
C PRO A 62 -6.64 8.09 26.36
N ASN A 63 -6.81 9.41 26.44
CA ASN A 63 -8.05 10.11 26.12
C ASN A 63 -8.03 10.83 24.77
N LYS A 64 -6.88 10.90 24.07
CA LYS A 64 -6.76 11.54 22.76
C LYS A 64 -5.81 10.72 21.87
N PRO A 65 -6.29 10.12 20.77
CA PRO A 65 -5.43 9.44 19.82
C PRO A 65 -4.45 10.45 19.19
N ALA A 66 -3.25 9.97 18.82
CA ALA A 66 -2.27 10.80 18.13
C ALA A 66 -2.85 11.35 16.82
N ASP A 67 -2.51 12.60 16.52
CA ASP A 67 -2.91 13.25 15.27
C ASP A 67 -2.24 12.55 14.08
N SER A 68 -2.96 12.37 12.97
CA SER A 68 -2.41 11.70 11.78
C SER A 68 -1.28 12.47 11.11
N TYR A 69 -1.31 13.80 11.18
CA TYR A 69 -0.22 14.62 10.67
C TYR A 69 0.80 14.87 11.79
N LEU A 70 2.03 14.41 11.55
CA LEU A 70 3.14 14.54 12.51
C LEU A 70 3.97 15.79 12.27
N GLY A 71 3.68 16.58 11.24
CA GLY A 71 4.45 17.80 10.97
C GLY A 71 5.82 17.51 10.36
N LEU A 72 6.66 18.54 10.41
CA LEU A 72 8.08 18.43 10.11
C LEU A 72 8.77 17.54 11.14
N LEU A 73 9.46 16.50 10.65
CA LEU A 73 10.23 15.55 11.45
C LEU A 73 11.65 16.06 11.65
N PHE A 74 12.36 16.29 10.54
CA PHE A 74 13.70 16.85 10.52
C PHE A 74 14.00 17.47 9.15
N CYS A 75 15.04 18.28 9.11
CA CYS A 75 15.63 18.75 7.86
C CYS A 75 17.03 18.14 7.75
N MET A 76 17.39 17.66 6.57
CA MET A 76 18.72 17.15 6.30
C MET A 76 19.15 17.55 4.90
N GLU A 77 20.34 18.14 4.80
CA GLU A 77 20.82 18.81 3.59
C GLU A 77 19.80 19.89 3.16
N ASP A 78 19.38 19.86 1.90
CA ASP A 78 18.42 20.81 1.31
C ASP A 78 17.01 20.19 1.21
N MET A 79 16.65 19.32 2.15
CA MET A 79 15.36 18.62 2.16
C MET A 79 14.69 18.68 3.55
N ALA A 80 13.38 18.91 3.56
CA ALA A 80 12.52 18.75 4.72
C ALA A 80 11.73 17.45 4.65
N PHE A 81 11.73 16.70 5.75
CA PHE A 81 11.00 15.45 5.89
C PHE A 81 9.76 15.66 6.75
N TYR A 82 8.59 15.36 6.19
CA TYR A 82 7.31 15.43 6.86
C TYR A 82 6.77 14.03 7.14
N GLY A 83 6.08 13.88 8.27
CA GLY A 83 5.52 12.60 8.72
C GLY A 83 4.00 12.59 8.71
N PHE A 84 3.43 11.45 8.31
CA PHE A 84 2.01 11.19 8.43
C PHE A 84 1.74 9.74 8.84
N GLN A 85 0.90 9.55 9.85
CA GLN A 85 0.46 8.27 10.37
C GLN A 85 -1.03 8.06 10.07
N THR A 86 -1.34 7.01 9.33
CA THR A 86 -2.73 6.61 9.05
C THR A 86 -3.35 5.91 10.25
N THR A 87 -4.69 5.82 10.27
CA THR A 87 -5.42 5.08 11.31
C THR A 87 -5.09 3.60 11.33
N THR A 88 -4.69 3.03 10.18
CA THR A 88 -4.23 1.64 10.03
C THR A 88 -2.76 1.45 10.40
N LYS A 89 -2.16 2.47 11.01
CA LYS A 89 -0.76 2.52 11.43
C LYS A 89 0.29 2.45 10.31
N LEU A 90 -0.10 2.68 9.06
CA LEU A 90 0.85 2.91 7.97
C LEU A 90 1.50 4.27 8.15
N ARG A 91 2.83 4.29 8.00
CA ARG A 91 3.68 5.46 8.14
C ARG A 91 4.03 5.97 6.76
N MET A 92 3.80 7.25 6.50
CA MET A 92 4.17 7.91 5.25
C MET A 92 5.17 9.02 5.57
N VAL A 93 6.28 9.03 4.83
CA VAL A 93 7.32 10.04 4.92
C VAL A 93 7.42 10.74 3.57
N LEU A 94 7.22 12.06 3.58
CA LEU A 94 7.33 12.90 2.38
C LEU A 94 8.57 13.78 2.52
N SER A 95 9.43 13.76 1.52
CA SER A 95 10.57 14.66 1.40
C SER A 95 10.27 15.74 0.37
N VAL A 96 10.57 16.98 0.75
CA VAL A 96 10.37 18.18 -0.05
C VAL A 96 11.68 18.94 -0.10
N ALA A 97 12.08 19.43 -1.27
CA ALA A 97 13.24 20.29 -1.37
C ALA A 97 12.99 21.62 -0.66
N LEU A 98 13.95 22.06 0.14
CA LEU A 98 13.96 23.37 0.78
C LEU A 98 14.34 24.43 -0.25
N VAL A 99 13.38 24.83 -1.08
CA VAL A 99 13.48 26.00 -1.95
C VAL A 99 12.96 27.21 -1.16
N ASP A 100 13.30 28.46 -1.55
CA ASP A 100 12.82 29.71 -0.92
C ASP A 100 11.26 29.92 -0.95
N ALA A 101 10.51 28.84 -1.19
CA ALA A 101 9.07 28.74 -1.07
C ALA A 101 8.63 28.60 0.39
N LEU A 102 7.62 29.36 0.80
CA LEU A 102 6.95 29.13 2.07
C LEU A 102 6.10 27.85 1.99
N ILE A 103 6.59 26.76 2.57
CA ILE A 103 5.86 25.48 2.66
C ILE A 103 4.80 25.59 3.76
N LYS A 104 3.53 25.47 3.39
CA LYS A 104 2.42 25.45 4.35
C LYS A 104 2.05 24.02 4.71
N ASP A 105 1.85 23.76 6.00
CA ASP A 105 1.37 22.46 6.50
C ASP A 105 0.06 22.02 5.82
N ALA A 106 -0.83 22.96 5.49
CA ALA A 106 -2.08 22.65 4.80
C ALA A 106 -1.87 21.99 3.43
N ASP A 107 -0.83 22.41 2.69
CA ASP A 107 -0.51 21.87 1.37
C ASP A 107 0.11 20.47 1.51
N ILE A 108 1.00 20.28 2.49
CA ILE A 108 1.58 18.98 2.82
C ILE A 108 0.51 17.98 3.25
N VAL A 109 -0.43 18.40 4.11
CA VAL A 109 -1.56 17.57 4.52
C VAL A 109 -2.46 17.19 3.33
N ALA A 110 -2.67 18.10 2.39
CA ALA A 110 -3.42 17.80 1.16
C ALA A 110 -2.72 16.74 0.31
N ILE A 111 -1.39 16.82 0.18
CA ILE A 111 -0.57 15.83 -0.54
C ILE A 111 -0.67 14.45 0.14
N PHE A 112 -0.50 14.39 1.46
CA PHE A 112 -0.65 13.12 2.20
C PHE A 112 -2.04 12.51 2.03
N ARG A 113 -3.09 13.34 2.05
CA ARG A 113 -4.47 12.88 1.82
C ARG A 113 -4.65 12.35 0.40
N ALA A 114 -4.06 12.99 -0.61
CA ALA A 114 -4.10 12.52 -2.00
C ALA A 114 -3.40 11.16 -2.15
N ILE A 115 -2.20 11.00 -1.56
CA ILE A 115 -1.45 9.75 -1.56
C ILE A 115 -2.23 8.64 -0.82
N HIS A 116 -2.80 8.96 0.34
CA HIS A 116 -3.62 8.02 1.09
C HIS A 116 -4.86 7.59 0.29
N HIS A 117 -5.48 8.50 -0.45
CA HIS A 117 -6.60 8.16 -1.33
C HIS A 117 -6.18 7.17 -2.44
N LEU A 118 -5.04 7.39 -3.10
CA LEU A 118 -4.50 6.46 -4.10
C LEU A 118 -4.20 5.09 -3.49
N LEU A 119 -3.66 5.07 -2.27
CA LEU A 119 -3.40 3.85 -1.53
C LEU A 119 -4.71 3.08 -1.27
N LEU A 120 -5.76 3.76 -0.79
CA LEU A 120 -7.08 3.16 -0.57
C LEU A 120 -7.71 2.64 -1.86
N GLN A 121 -7.61 3.38 -2.96
CA GLN A 121 -8.10 2.93 -4.27
C GLN A 121 -7.37 1.68 -4.76
N THR A 122 -6.08 1.57 -4.46
CA THR A 122 -5.28 0.40 -4.85
C THR A 122 -5.61 -0.80 -3.98
N THR A 123 -5.65 -0.64 -2.65
CA THR A 123 -5.90 -1.73 -1.70
C THR A 123 -7.35 -2.21 -1.69
N SER A 124 -8.30 -1.39 -2.13
CA SER A 124 -9.71 -1.78 -2.30
C SER A 124 -9.97 -2.65 -3.55
N ASN A 125 -8.95 -2.91 -4.38
CA ASN A 125 -9.06 -3.83 -5.50
C ASN A 125 -9.08 -5.30 -5.02
N PRO A 126 -10.18 -6.05 -5.20
CA PRO A 126 -10.30 -7.43 -4.71
C PRO A 126 -9.41 -8.42 -5.47
N PHE A 127 -8.86 -8.04 -6.63
CA PHE A 127 -8.02 -8.89 -7.46
C PHE A 127 -6.52 -8.63 -7.25
N LEU A 128 -6.16 -7.76 -6.31
CA LEU A 128 -4.77 -7.34 -6.07
C LEU A 128 -3.91 -8.46 -5.48
N SER A 129 -4.52 -9.36 -4.70
CA SER A 129 -3.85 -10.52 -4.10
C SER A 129 -3.65 -11.67 -5.08
N LEU A 130 -4.24 -11.59 -6.27
CA LEU A 130 -4.11 -12.64 -7.27
C LEU A 130 -2.77 -12.53 -7.99
N PRO A 131 -2.08 -13.66 -8.24
CA PRO A 131 -0.88 -13.63 -9.05
C PRO A 131 -1.23 -13.20 -10.48
N SER A 132 -0.28 -12.58 -11.18
CA SER A 132 -0.41 -12.19 -12.59
C SER A 132 -0.70 -13.37 -13.53
N SER A 133 -0.42 -14.61 -13.09
CA SER A 133 -0.75 -15.85 -13.78
C SER A 133 -2.21 -16.29 -13.61
N PHE A 134 -2.98 -15.64 -12.72
CA PHE A 134 -4.38 -16.01 -12.47
C PHE A 134 -5.23 -15.71 -13.71
N ARG A 135 -5.92 -16.73 -14.20
CA ARG A 135 -6.92 -16.63 -15.26
C ARG A 135 -8.24 -17.14 -14.72
N SER A 136 -9.31 -16.37 -14.89
CA SER A 136 -10.65 -16.85 -14.57
C SER A 136 -11.04 -17.95 -15.56
N HIS A 137 -11.40 -19.11 -15.04
CA HIS A 137 -12.04 -20.15 -15.83
C HIS A 137 -13.55 -19.86 -15.86
N PRO A 138 -14.19 -19.79 -17.03
CA PRO A 138 -15.64 -19.72 -17.12
C PRO A 138 -16.24 -20.90 -16.36
N ALA A 139 -17.28 -20.64 -15.55
CA ALA A 139 -17.99 -21.72 -14.87
C ALA A 139 -18.52 -22.71 -15.92
N LEU A 140 -18.18 -23.99 -15.78
CA LEU A 140 -18.75 -25.02 -16.64
C LEU A 140 -20.27 -25.01 -16.43
N SER A 141 -21.03 -24.81 -17.51
CA SER A 141 -22.49 -24.97 -17.47
C SER A 141 -22.80 -26.43 -17.16
N LEU A 142 -23.12 -26.73 -15.91
CA LEU A 142 -23.63 -28.04 -15.52
C LEU A 142 -24.93 -28.29 -16.28
N PRO A 143 -25.05 -29.39 -17.04
CA PRO A 143 -26.35 -29.81 -17.54
C PRO A 143 -27.23 -30.15 -16.33
N SER A 144 -28.37 -29.49 -16.24
CA SER A 144 -29.42 -29.77 -15.27
C SER A 144 -30.03 -31.15 -15.56
N THR A 145 -29.44 -32.20 -15.00
CA THR A 145 -30.07 -33.53 -14.99
C THR A 145 -30.76 -33.73 -13.65
N GLU A 146 -32.06 -33.43 -13.67
CA GLU A 146 -33.05 -33.83 -12.70
C GLU A 146 -33.18 -35.37 -12.69
N SER A 147 -32.82 -36.03 -11.57
CA SER A 147 -33.55 -37.17 -10.97
C SER A 147 -32.77 -37.89 -9.85
N THR A 148 -33.25 -37.67 -8.61
CA THR A 148 -33.54 -38.64 -7.53
C THR A 148 -32.43 -39.52 -6.90
N PRO A 149 -32.32 -39.54 -5.54
CA PRO A 149 -31.33 -40.31 -4.78
C PRO A 149 -31.84 -41.71 -4.39
N THR A 150 -30.96 -42.71 -4.29
CA THR A 150 -31.14 -43.89 -3.40
C THR A 150 -29.75 -44.55 -3.14
N PRO A 151 -29.44 -44.98 -1.90
CA PRO A 151 -28.08 -45.27 -1.42
C PRO A 151 -27.68 -46.75 -1.59
N THR A 152 -26.42 -47.13 -1.31
CA THR A 152 -26.02 -48.30 -0.47
C THR A 152 -24.57 -48.80 -0.69
N GLN A 153 -23.80 -48.70 0.42
CA GLN A 153 -22.77 -49.60 1.00
C GLN A 153 -21.36 -49.80 0.40
N THR A 154 -20.39 -49.30 1.19
CA THR A 154 -19.12 -49.86 1.68
C THR A 154 -18.81 -51.34 1.39
N GLN A 155 -17.62 -51.62 0.85
CA GLN A 155 -16.76 -52.72 1.31
C GLN A 155 -15.28 -52.31 1.33
N THR A 156 -14.64 -52.64 2.45
CA THR A 156 -13.23 -52.47 2.81
C THR A 156 -12.42 -53.69 2.36
N GLN A 157 -11.27 -53.51 1.72
CA GLN A 157 -10.16 -54.48 1.80
C GLN A 157 -8.81 -53.76 1.87
N THR A 158 -8.03 -54.18 2.87
CA THR A 158 -6.67 -53.73 3.22
C THR A 158 -5.65 -54.62 2.50
N GLN A 159 -4.62 -54.04 1.87
CA GLN A 159 -3.27 -54.65 1.78
C GLN A 159 -2.19 -53.63 1.33
N THR A 160 -1.30 -53.41 2.30
CA THR A 160 0.05 -52.87 2.47
C THR A 160 1.09 -52.92 1.30
N GLN A 161 1.78 -51.77 1.08
CA GLN A 161 3.20 -51.52 0.65
C GLN A 161 3.67 -51.97 -0.77
N THR A 162 4.52 -51.28 -1.55
CA THR A 162 5.13 -49.92 -1.63
C THR A 162 5.75 -49.81 -3.04
N GLN A 163 5.81 -48.58 -3.59
CA GLN A 163 6.53 -48.12 -4.81
C GLN A 163 5.80 -48.25 -6.15
N THR A 164 5.17 -47.16 -6.60
CA THR A 164 5.22 -46.73 -8.00
C THR A 164 4.99 -45.22 -8.07
N GLN A 165 5.88 -44.50 -8.75
CA GLN A 165 5.75 -43.08 -9.08
C GLN A 165 4.45 -42.86 -9.85
N THR A 166 3.62 -41.91 -9.41
CA THR A 166 2.43 -41.50 -10.17
C THR A 166 2.29 -39.98 -10.11
N GLN A 167 2.58 -39.33 -11.24
CA GLN A 167 2.17 -37.96 -11.51
C GLN A 167 0.64 -37.91 -11.39
N THR A 168 0.13 -37.12 -10.45
CA THR A 168 -1.31 -36.91 -10.31
C THR A 168 -1.59 -35.43 -10.54
N GLN A 169 -2.13 -35.12 -11.71
CA GLN A 169 -2.77 -33.83 -12.00
C GLN A 169 -4.04 -33.76 -11.15
N THR A 170 -3.92 -33.29 -9.92
CA THR A 170 -5.08 -32.98 -9.09
C THR A 170 -5.62 -31.66 -9.58
N GLN A 171 -6.74 -31.70 -10.31
CA GLN A 171 -7.58 -30.53 -10.56
C GLN A 171 -7.94 -29.93 -9.21
N THR A 172 -7.22 -28.90 -8.79
CA THR A 172 -7.51 -28.15 -7.59
C THR A 172 -8.77 -27.36 -7.84
N ALA A 173 -9.91 -27.87 -7.36
CA ALA A 173 -11.05 -27.03 -7.09
C ALA A 173 -10.53 -25.82 -6.30
N ILE A 174 -10.72 -24.62 -6.84
CA ILE A 174 -10.30 -23.37 -6.22
C ILE A 174 -11.21 -23.14 -5.01
N HIS A 175 -10.91 -23.80 -3.90
CA HIS A 175 -11.59 -23.56 -2.63
C HIS A 175 -10.86 -22.43 -1.93
N ASN A 176 -11.55 -21.31 -1.70
CA ASN A 176 -10.99 -20.21 -0.91
C ASN A 176 -10.56 -20.75 0.47
N PRO A 177 -9.34 -20.48 0.93
CA PRO A 177 -8.93 -20.96 2.25
C PRO A 177 -9.89 -20.41 3.31
N PRO A 178 -10.28 -21.22 4.31
CA PRO A 178 -11.17 -20.75 5.37
C PRO A 178 -10.53 -19.58 6.10
N ILE A 179 -11.29 -18.51 6.31
CA ILE A 179 -10.82 -17.34 7.06
C ILE A 179 -10.58 -17.80 8.51
N PRO A 180 -9.36 -17.64 9.05
CA PRO A 180 -9.08 -18.08 10.41
C PRO A 180 -9.95 -17.31 11.40
N ILE A 181 -10.52 -18.01 12.38
CA ILE A 181 -11.48 -17.45 13.36
C ILE A 181 -10.91 -16.23 14.12
N ASN A 182 -9.58 -16.15 14.25
CA ASN A 182 -8.88 -15.03 14.91
C ASN A 182 -8.75 -13.78 14.03
N LYS A 183 -9.14 -13.83 12.75
CA LYS A 183 -9.21 -12.67 11.85
C LYS A 183 -10.65 -12.46 11.39
N MET A 184 -11.18 -11.29 11.69
CA MET A 184 -12.50 -10.86 11.21
C MET A 184 -12.50 -10.55 9.70
N PHE A 185 -11.34 -10.23 9.14
CA PHE A 185 -11.16 -9.88 7.72
C PHE A 185 -10.02 -10.68 7.10
N ALA A 186 -10.13 -10.95 5.79
CA ALA A 186 -9.15 -11.72 5.04
C ALA A 186 -7.78 -11.03 4.91
N THR A 187 -7.68 -9.72 5.14
CA THR A 187 -6.44 -8.94 4.98
C THR A 187 -6.41 -7.78 5.98
N GLY A 188 -5.40 -7.75 6.85
CA GLY A 188 -5.08 -6.61 7.72
C GLY A 188 -4.06 -5.65 7.09
N PRO A 189 -3.78 -4.49 7.72
CA PRO A 189 -2.80 -3.53 7.21
C PRO A 189 -1.35 -4.06 7.20
N GLU A 190 -1.06 -5.07 8.01
CA GLU A 190 0.24 -5.79 8.01
C GLU A 190 0.42 -6.70 6.79
N GLU A 191 -0.66 -7.02 6.08
CA GLU A 191 -0.64 -7.95 4.95
C GLU A 191 -0.53 -7.22 3.60
N ILE A 192 -0.49 -5.89 3.60
CA ILE A 192 -0.25 -5.09 2.40
C ILE A 192 1.15 -5.45 1.88
N GLN A 193 1.22 -5.98 0.67
CA GLN A 193 2.48 -6.36 0.03
C GLN A 193 3.08 -5.18 -0.73
N SER A 194 4.41 -5.09 -0.78
CA SER A 194 5.11 -4.10 -1.61
C SER A 194 4.79 -4.26 -3.10
N ASP A 195 4.64 -5.51 -3.55
CA ASP A 195 4.39 -5.86 -4.94
C ASP A 195 3.07 -5.27 -5.44
N TRP A 196 2.06 -5.19 -4.58
CA TRP A 196 0.77 -4.60 -4.92
C TRP A 196 0.85 -3.12 -5.30
N LEU A 197 1.74 -2.36 -4.66
CA LEU A 197 1.97 -0.94 -4.96
C LEU A 197 2.90 -0.78 -6.17
N ARG A 198 3.83 -1.73 -6.37
CA ARG A 198 4.78 -1.72 -7.49
C ARG A 198 4.13 -2.17 -8.80
N ASP A 199 3.24 -3.14 -8.78
CA ASP A 199 2.59 -3.68 -9.99
C ASP A 199 1.36 -2.85 -10.40
N SER A 200 0.80 -2.07 -9.48
CA SER A 200 -0.34 -1.21 -9.76
C SER A 200 0.07 0.01 -10.59
N GLU A 201 -0.18 -0.06 -11.90
CA GLU A 201 0.02 1.06 -12.83
C GLU A 201 -0.77 2.30 -12.43
N ARG A 202 -2.00 2.13 -11.91
CA ARG A 202 -2.83 3.25 -11.43
C ARG A 202 -2.19 3.98 -10.26
N PHE A 203 -1.58 3.21 -9.35
CA PHE A 203 -0.89 3.79 -8.20
C PHE A 203 0.34 4.56 -8.65
N GLN A 204 1.21 3.94 -9.46
CA GLN A 204 2.43 4.56 -9.97
C GLN A 204 2.15 5.85 -10.76
N ARG A 205 1.24 5.79 -11.74
CA ARG A 205 0.85 6.97 -12.52
C ARG A 205 0.22 8.06 -11.66
N GLY A 206 -0.52 7.68 -10.60
CA GLY A 206 -1.09 8.62 -9.65
C GLY A 206 -0.02 9.35 -8.85
N ILE A 207 0.98 8.64 -8.34
CA ILE A 207 2.12 9.22 -7.63
C ILE A 207 2.93 10.13 -8.56
N GLU A 208 3.28 9.66 -9.76
CA GLU A 208 3.99 10.46 -10.77
C GLU A 208 3.20 11.71 -11.17
N GLY A 209 1.88 11.59 -11.31
CA GLY A 209 0.98 12.71 -11.61
C GLY A 209 0.97 13.77 -10.50
N ILE A 210 1.01 13.36 -9.23
CA ILE A 210 1.15 14.28 -8.09
C ILE A 210 2.50 15.00 -8.15
N GLY A 211 3.60 14.26 -8.39
CA GLY A 211 4.94 14.84 -8.53
C GLY A 211 5.03 15.85 -9.67
N SER A 212 4.53 15.49 -10.85
CA SER A 212 4.52 16.35 -12.05
C SER A 212 3.71 17.64 -11.83
N LEU A 213 2.52 17.52 -11.21
CA LEU A 213 1.65 18.65 -10.91
C LEU A 213 2.33 19.66 -9.96
N LEU A 214 3.02 19.16 -8.94
CA LEU A 214 3.63 20.00 -7.90
C LEU A 214 4.98 20.58 -8.33
N ASN A 215 5.75 19.84 -9.12
CA ASN A 215 7.02 20.30 -9.70
C ASN A 215 6.81 21.28 -10.87
N GLY A 216 5.57 21.56 -11.28
CA GLY A 216 5.25 22.57 -12.29
C GLY A 216 5.52 22.13 -13.74
N ILE A 217 5.73 20.84 -13.98
CA ILE A 217 5.91 20.29 -15.32
C ILE A 217 4.51 20.15 -15.94
N ARG A 218 4.06 21.20 -16.63
CA ARG A 218 2.88 21.07 -17.50
C ARG A 218 3.21 20.11 -18.64
N ALA A 219 2.49 18.99 -18.69
CA ALA A 219 2.40 18.16 -19.89
C ALA A 219 1.81 18.96 -21.06
#